data_AF-A0A830BYL2-F1
#
_entry.id   AF-A0A830BYL2-F1
#
_cell.length_a   1.000
_cell.length_b   1.000
_cell.length_c   1.000
_cell.angle_alpha   90.00
_cell.angle_beta   90.00
_cell.angle_gamma   90.00
#
_symmetry.space_group_name_H-M   'P 1'
#
loop_
_entity.id
_entity.type
_entity.pdbx_description
1 polymer ?
#
loop_
_entity_poly.entity_id
_entity_poly.type
_entity_poly.pdbx_seq_one_letter_code
_entity_poly.pdbx_strand_id
1 'polypeptide(L)'
;MADRSRQPHDPMNRRNKSSSSSSSCSNYTKSLNPKYSNPDSNSIRAPYSNSSRNDNSDDGNQDFPTLVGTCLFMCPVEEKVRRERLRDLAVFERLHGDPAKTSPTLAVKKFCRTINTKDVQASDVRPVPVLEDTLNYLLNLMHSSDRPFEVVHDFIFDRTRSIRQDLSMQNVASYQVIHMYERMVKFHITSYYHLHRSSGTSNTASMCHLNVEQLMKALTTLCNLYEAHRAAHSMCQNEAEFYSFFLLLHLGSRNQGEPLSLWFRRVPSAVRKSAEVCFARGLLRYYRLGDYKRFIYTTEEEASFLQYCLIEPYINELWRIQAATISTGVLIQASNDEGSYIFVVKLLLISFSESEVESLCIACGLEISGDEAGKGLKSTKQSVISTQSRGFQKFYPIRSERIER
;
A
#
# COMPACT_ATOMS: atom_id res chain seq x y z
N MET A 1 -73.58 -44.82 2.48
CA MET A 1 -73.66 -46.29 2.60
C MET A 1 -72.27 -46.86 2.34
N ALA A 2 -71.83 -47.77 3.22
CA ALA A 2 -70.62 -48.60 3.34
C ALA A 2 -69.57 -48.59 2.20
N ASP A 3 -68.25 -48.47 2.39
CA ASP A 3 -67.23 -49.02 3.34
C ASP A 3 -66.35 -50.14 2.71
N ARG A 4 -65.05 -50.07 3.02
CA ARG A 4 -63.93 -51.04 2.87
C ARG A 4 -63.43 -51.41 1.46
N SER A 5 -62.18 -51.09 1.05
CA SER A 5 -60.83 -51.42 1.55
C SER A 5 -60.35 -52.87 1.28
N ARG A 6 -59.26 -53.02 0.50
CA ARG A 6 -57.99 -53.70 0.85
C ARG A 6 -57.04 -53.94 -0.35
N GLN A 7 -55.77 -53.61 -0.09
CA GLN A 7 -54.47 -53.85 -0.75
C GLN A 7 -54.08 -55.36 -0.82
N PRO A 8 -52.82 -55.77 -1.17
CA PRO A 8 -51.73 -55.18 -2.00
C PRO A 8 -51.08 -56.20 -2.97
N HIS A 9 -50.16 -55.78 -3.84
CA HIS A 9 -48.89 -56.49 -4.10
C HIS A 9 -47.90 -55.64 -4.93
N ASP A 10 -46.66 -55.54 -4.43
CA ASP A 10 -45.44 -55.09 -5.13
C ASP A 10 -44.59 -56.36 -5.41
N PRO A 11 -43.73 -56.45 -6.46
CA PRO A 11 -42.39 -55.88 -6.33
C PRO A 11 -41.66 -55.42 -7.64
N MET A 12 -40.90 -54.33 -7.49
CA MET A 12 -39.50 -54.09 -7.89
C MET A 12 -38.95 -54.33 -9.33
N ASN A 13 -38.50 -53.20 -9.91
CA ASN A 13 -37.12 -52.87 -10.34
C ASN A 13 -36.62 -53.28 -11.75
N ARG A 14 -36.39 -52.27 -12.63
CA ARG A 14 -35.18 -52.16 -13.48
C ARG A 14 -35.01 -50.76 -14.09
N ARG A 15 -33.79 -50.24 -13.92
CA ARG A 15 -33.23 -48.98 -14.45
C ARG A 15 -33.01 -49.00 -15.97
N ASN A 16 -33.17 -47.84 -16.62
CA ASN A 16 -32.40 -47.33 -17.78
C ASN A 16 -32.63 -45.80 -17.89
N LYS A 17 -31.64 -44.92 -17.69
CA LYS A 17 -30.60 -44.40 -18.62
C LYS A 17 -31.08 -43.42 -19.72
N SER A 18 -30.92 -42.14 -19.39
CA SER A 18 -30.18 -41.07 -20.11
C SER A 18 -30.39 -40.80 -21.61
N SER A 19 -30.76 -39.55 -21.93
CA SER A 19 -29.95 -38.64 -22.77
C SER A 19 -30.44 -37.19 -22.68
N SER A 20 -29.54 -36.25 -22.39
CA SER A 20 -29.63 -34.86 -22.85
C SER A 20 -28.23 -34.23 -22.83
N SER A 21 -27.89 -33.63 -23.96
CA SER A 21 -26.61 -33.04 -24.31
C SER A 21 -26.53 -31.59 -23.85
N SER A 22 -25.47 -31.24 -23.11
CA SER A 22 -25.04 -29.86 -22.92
C SER A 22 -23.52 -29.80 -23.12
N SER A 23 -23.11 -29.00 -24.09
CA SER A 23 -21.71 -28.76 -24.45
C SER A 23 -21.10 -27.74 -23.51
N SER A 24 -20.30 -28.21 -22.55
CA SER A 24 -19.41 -27.41 -21.72
C SER A 24 -17.97 -27.61 -22.20
N CYS A 25 -17.29 -26.55 -22.65
CA CYS A 25 -15.86 -26.59 -22.90
C CYS A 25 -15.11 -26.09 -21.68
N SER A 26 -14.55 -27.04 -20.95
CA SER A 26 -13.60 -26.91 -19.86
C SER A 26 -12.18 -26.74 -20.39
N ASN A 27 -11.37 -25.88 -19.77
CA ASN A 27 -9.92 -25.95 -19.91
C ASN A 27 -9.28 -26.16 -18.53
N TYR A 28 -8.75 -27.38 -18.36
CA TYR A 28 -7.80 -27.75 -17.33
C TYR A 28 -6.42 -27.23 -17.70
N THR A 29 -5.65 -26.71 -16.74
CA THR A 29 -4.19 -26.64 -16.85
C THR A 29 -3.56 -27.31 -15.63
N LYS A 30 -2.94 -28.48 -15.88
CA LYS A 30 -2.03 -29.16 -14.97
C LYS A 30 -0.71 -28.38 -14.86
N SER A 31 -0.14 -28.40 -13.67
CA SER A 31 1.15 -27.80 -13.32
C SER A 31 2.31 -28.46 -14.06
N LEU A 32 3.27 -27.66 -14.51
CA LEU A 32 4.68 -28.02 -14.67
C LEU A 32 5.50 -26.72 -14.62
N ASN A 33 6.33 -26.55 -13.58
CA ASN A 33 7.42 -25.56 -13.54
C ASN A 33 8.49 -26.00 -14.55
N PRO A 34 9.16 -25.07 -15.27
CA PRO A 34 10.38 -24.48 -14.70
C PRO A 34 10.80 -23.07 -15.18
N LYS A 35 11.62 -22.44 -14.30
CA LYS A 35 12.72 -21.48 -14.58
C LYS A 35 12.40 -20.04 -15.05
N TYR A 36 12.70 -19.15 -14.11
CA TYR A 36 13.02 -17.72 -14.21
C TYR A 36 13.64 -17.25 -15.54
N SER A 37 13.09 -16.17 -16.08
CA SER A 37 13.76 -15.15 -16.92
C SER A 37 12.91 -13.87 -16.90
N ASN A 38 13.38 -12.83 -16.21
CA ASN A 38 12.80 -11.49 -16.22
C ASN A 38 13.12 -10.79 -17.55
N PRO A 39 12.19 -10.01 -18.12
CA PRO A 39 12.54 -8.86 -18.95
C PRO A 39 12.12 -7.56 -18.26
N ASP A 40 13.13 -6.81 -17.84
CA ASP A 40 13.05 -5.40 -17.52
C ASP A 40 12.63 -4.57 -18.75
N SER A 41 11.72 -3.62 -18.56
CA SER A 41 11.63 -2.42 -19.40
C SER A 41 10.95 -1.27 -18.65
N ASN A 42 11.75 -0.62 -17.80
CA ASN A 42 11.49 0.75 -17.37
C ASN A 42 12.00 1.69 -18.48
N SER A 43 11.10 2.44 -19.12
CA SER A 43 11.47 3.66 -19.85
C SER A 43 10.50 4.77 -19.45
N ILE A 44 10.83 5.45 -18.36
CA ILE A 44 10.38 6.81 -18.09
C ILE A 44 11.67 7.64 -18.06
N ARG A 45 11.95 8.29 -19.20
CA ARG A 45 13.11 9.18 -19.35
C ARG A 45 12.75 10.51 -18.70
N ALA A 46 13.38 10.81 -17.56
CA ALA A 46 13.36 12.15 -16.98
C ALA A 46 14.21 13.10 -17.83
N PRO A 47 13.84 14.39 -17.98
CA PRO A 47 14.63 15.34 -18.76
C PRO A 47 15.75 15.89 -17.87
N TYR A 48 16.99 15.50 -18.16
CA TYR A 48 18.18 16.19 -17.67
C TYR A 48 19.02 16.61 -18.87
N SER A 49 18.99 17.89 -19.18
CA SER A 49 20.01 18.55 -20.00
C SER A 49 21.21 18.85 -19.11
N ASN A 50 22.35 18.20 -19.36
CA ASN A 50 23.64 18.78 -19.01
C ASN A 50 24.68 18.37 -20.05
N SER A 51 25.16 19.38 -20.77
CA SER A 51 26.09 19.31 -21.88
C SER A 51 27.52 18.99 -21.42
N SER A 52 28.22 18.13 -22.17
CA SER A 52 29.66 18.25 -22.40
C SER A 52 30.08 17.55 -23.71
N ARG A 53 30.27 18.40 -24.73
CA ARG A 53 31.23 18.34 -25.86
C ARG A 53 30.99 17.41 -27.07
N ASN A 54 30.74 18.12 -28.18
CA ASN A 54 31.10 17.91 -29.60
C ASN A 54 30.65 16.64 -30.32
N ASP A 55 29.61 16.76 -31.15
CA ASP A 55 29.80 16.80 -32.61
C ASP A 55 28.60 17.45 -33.33
N ASN A 56 28.88 18.12 -34.45
CA ASN A 56 27.95 18.94 -35.23
C ASN A 56 26.86 18.11 -35.94
N SER A 57 25.58 18.37 -35.66
CA SER A 57 24.49 18.23 -36.64
C SER A 57 23.17 18.84 -36.12
N ASP A 58 22.77 19.95 -36.73
CA ASP A 58 21.41 20.46 -36.95
C ASP A 58 20.44 20.51 -35.75
N ASP A 59 20.38 21.70 -35.14
CA ASP A 59 19.45 22.10 -34.07
C ASP A 59 18.03 22.30 -34.63
N GLY A 60 17.28 21.20 -34.68
CA GLY A 60 15.83 21.21 -34.87
C GLY A 60 15.12 21.12 -33.53
N ASN A 61 15.15 22.18 -32.72
CA ASN A 61 14.24 22.32 -31.58
C ASN A 61 12.81 22.49 -32.09
N GLN A 62 12.18 21.38 -32.50
CA GLN A 62 10.75 21.35 -32.79
C GLN A 62 10.00 21.51 -31.47
N ASP A 63 9.49 22.72 -31.23
CA ASP A 63 8.49 22.99 -30.20
C ASP A 63 7.24 22.14 -30.51
N PHE A 64 7.22 20.90 -30.03
CA PHE A 64 6.02 20.09 -30.07
C PHE A 64 4.94 20.80 -29.24
N PRO A 65 3.73 21.00 -29.78
CA PRO A 65 2.64 21.58 -29.02
C PRO A 65 2.44 20.79 -27.73
N THR A 66 2.48 21.47 -26.58
CA THR A 66 2.16 20.83 -25.30
C THR A 66 0.72 20.33 -25.38
N LEU A 67 0.53 19.01 -25.24
CA LEU A 67 -0.79 18.40 -25.28
C LEU A 67 -1.66 18.99 -24.16
N VAL A 68 -2.77 19.63 -24.51
CA VAL A 68 -3.76 20.13 -23.55
C VAL A 68 -5.02 19.27 -23.66
N GLY A 69 -5.44 18.68 -22.54
CA GLY A 69 -6.65 17.87 -22.51
C GLY A 69 -7.92 18.68 -22.71
N THR A 70 -8.90 18.14 -23.43
CA THR A 70 -10.20 18.78 -23.70
C THR A 70 -11.39 17.97 -23.18
N CYS A 71 -11.16 16.85 -22.50
CA CYS A 71 -12.23 16.06 -21.88
C CYS A 71 -12.84 16.79 -20.68
N LEU A 72 -14.09 17.26 -20.81
CA LEU A 72 -14.80 17.99 -19.75
C LEU A 72 -15.48 17.08 -18.71
N PHE A 73 -15.26 15.77 -18.78
CA PHE A 73 -15.88 14.78 -17.91
C PHE A 73 -14.83 13.98 -17.12
N MET A 74 -15.22 13.37 -16.01
CA MET A 74 -14.34 12.47 -15.25
C MET A 74 -13.87 11.25 -16.06
N CYS A 75 -14.57 10.90 -17.14
CA CYS A 75 -14.25 9.84 -18.08
C CYS A 75 -14.55 10.29 -19.53
N PRO A 76 -13.61 10.11 -20.49
CA PRO A 76 -13.88 10.35 -21.91
C PRO A 76 -15.10 9.60 -22.41
N VAL A 77 -15.87 10.22 -23.31
CA VAL A 77 -17.14 9.67 -23.80
C VAL A 77 -16.94 8.32 -24.49
N GLU A 78 -15.91 8.21 -25.32
CA GLU A 78 -15.59 6.97 -26.04
C GLU A 78 -15.19 5.84 -25.07
N GLU A 79 -14.36 6.15 -24.08
CA GLU A 79 -14.00 5.18 -23.04
C GLU A 79 -15.24 4.70 -22.28
N LYS A 80 -16.11 5.62 -21.87
CA LYS A 80 -17.35 5.31 -21.16
C LYS A 80 -18.22 4.33 -21.97
N VAL A 81 -18.50 4.65 -23.24
CA VAL A 81 -19.31 3.81 -24.14
C VAL A 81 -18.64 2.45 -24.36
N ARG A 82 -17.32 2.42 -24.55
CA ARG A 82 -16.57 1.17 -24.69
C ARG A 82 -16.69 0.30 -23.44
N ARG A 83 -16.58 0.89 -22.25
CA ARG A 83 -16.66 0.16 -20.98
C ARG A 83 -18.08 -0.33 -20.66
N GLU A 84 -19.12 0.37 -21.07
CA GLU A 84 -20.51 -0.13 -21.03
C GLU A 84 -20.68 -1.36 -21.92
N ARG A 85 -20.22 -1.28 -23.19
CA ARG A 85 -20.30 -2.41 -24.14
C ARG A 85 -19.55 -3.64 -23.65
N LEU A 86 -18.38 -3.46 -23.04
CA LEU A 86 -17.53 -4.54 -22.53
C LEU A 86 -17.90 -5.00 -21.11
N ARG A 87 -18.88 -4.35 -20.45
CA ARG A 87 -19.25 -4.58 -19.04
C ARG A 87 -18.07 -4.45 -18.07
N ASP A 88 -17.16 -3.52 -18.36
CA ASP A 88 -15.95 -3.23 -17.57
C ASP A 88 -16.18 -2.00 -16.66
N LEU A 89 -17.32 -1.97 -15.96
CA LEU A 89 -17.67 -0.91 -15.00
C LEU A 89 -17.39 -1.39 -13.57
N ALA A 90 -16.63 -0.59 -12.81
CA ALA A 90 -16.41 -0.82 -11.39
C ALA A 90 -17.68 -0.56 -10.58
N VAL A 91 -17.75 -1.07 -9.36
CA VAL A 91 -18.97 -1.01 -8.51
C VAL A 91 -19.50 0.43 -8.34
N PHE A 92 -18.61 1.41 -8.21
CA PHE A 92 -18.95 2.82 -8.03
C PHE A 92 -19.41 3.52 -9.31
N GLU A 93 -19.23 2.89 -10.47
CA GLU A 93 -19.58 3.46 -11.77
C GLU A 93 -20.94 2.95 -12.27
N ARG A 94 -21.54 1.97 -11.60
CA ARG A 94 -22.74 1.27 -12.07
C ARG A 94 -24.01 2.02 -11.71
N LEU A 95 -24.78 2.40 -12.72
CA LEU A 95 -26.08 3.01 -12.52
C LEU A 95 -27.07 1.95 -11.99
N HIS A 96 -27.60 2.16 -10.80
CA HIS A 96 -28.47 1.20 -10.10
C HIS A 96 -27.85 -0.21 -9.95
N GLY A 97 -26.52 -0.31 -9.92
CA GLY A 97 -25.81 -1.58 -9.82
C GLY A 97 -25.70 -2.38 -11.13
N ASP A 98 -26.24 -1.89 -12.24
CA ASP A 98 -26.15 -2.55 -13.56
C ASP A 98 -24.71 -2.51 -14.10
N PRO A 99 -24.05 -3.66 -14.34
CA PRO A 99 -22.69 -3.70 -14.86
C PRO A 99 -22.55 -3.23 -16.31
N ALA A 100 -23.65 -3.02 -17.03
CA ALA A 100 -23.67 -2.57 -18.42
C ALA A 100 -24.07 -1.09 -18.59
N LYS A 101 -24.41 -0.39 -17.51
CA LYS A 101 -24.88 1.01 -17.58
C LYS A 101 -24.15 1.90 -16.58
N THR A 102 -23.74 3.08 -17.05
CA THR A 102 -23.17 4.13 -16.20
C THR A 102 -23.82 5.49 -16.50
N SER A 103 -23.42 6.52 -15.77
CA SER A 103 -23.76 7.91 -16.06
C SER A 103 -22.49 8.74 -16.19
N PRO A 104 -22.53 9.90 -16.88
CA PRO A 104 -21.39 10.83 -16.93
C PRO A 104 -20.88 11.27 -15.54
N THR A 105 -21.75 11.27 -14.53
CA THR A 105 -21.44 11.66 -13.16
C THR A 105 -20.82 10.55 -12.31
N LEU A 106 -20.88 9.30 -12.77
CA LEU A 106 -20.32 8.14 -12.06
C LEU A 106 -19.05 7.60 -12.72
N ALA A 107 -18.99 7.65 -14.06
CA ALA A 107 -17.87 7.09 -14.82
C ALA A 107 -16.58 7.88 -14.58
N VAL A 108 -15.50 7.20 -14.18
CA VAL A 108 -14.17 7.79 -14.02
C VAL A 108 -13.18 7.07 -14.91
N LYS A 109 -12.32 7.82 -15.62
CA LYS A 109 -11.32 7.27 -16.54
C LYS A 109 -10.44 6.22 -15.84
N LYS A 110 -10.41 5.01 -16.38
CA LYS A 110 -9.59 3.88 -15.88
C LYS A 110 -8.12 4.10 -16.23
N PHE A 111 -7.21 3.60 -15.41
CA PHE A 111 -5.78 3.66 -15.75
C PHE A 111 -5.46 2.73 -16.92
N CYS A 112 -4.73 3.23 -17.93
CA CYS A 112 -4.29 2.42 -19.06
C CYS A 112 -2.81 2.06 -18.93
N ARG A 113 -2.50 0.76 -18.85
CA ARG A 113 -1.10 0.28 -18.69
C ARG A 113 -0.22 0.59 -19.89
N THR A 114 -0.80 0.51 -21.08
CA THR A 114 -0.11 0.65 -22.36
C THR A 114 -0.78 1.75 -23.16
N ILE A 115 -0.09 2.88 -23.29
CA ILE A 115 -0.55 4.00 -24.10
C ILE A 115 0.43 4.19 -25.25
N ASN A 116 -0.10 4.20 -26.47
CA ASN A 116 0.63 4.73 -27.61
C ASN A 116 0.35 6.22 -27.69
N THR A 117 1.35 7.05 -27.37
CA THR A 117 1.20 8.51 -27.32
C THR A 117 0.79 9.13 -28.67
N LYS A 118 1.02 8.42 -29.78
CA LYS A 118 0.59 8.85 -31.13
C LYS A 118 -0.92 8.76 -31.35
N ASP A 119 -1.60 7.88 -30.61
CA ASP A 119 -3.03 7.62 -30.79
C ASP A 119 -3.88 8.46 -29.82
N VAL A 120 -3.25 9.09 -28.82
CA VAL A 120 -3.94 9.89 -27.80
C VAL A 120 -4.40 11.21 -28.40
N GLN A 121 -5.71 11.44 -28.38
CA GLN A 121 -6.31 12.71 -28.76
C GLN A 121 -6.47 13.61 -27.53
N ALA A 122 -6.58 14.93 -27.76
CA ALA A 122 -6.87 15.88 -26.69
C ALA A 122 -8.17 15.54 -25.94
N SER A 123 -9.18 15.00 -26.64
CA SER A 123 -10.47 14.56 -26.07
C SER A 123 -10.35 13.34 -25.15
N ASP A 124 -9.24 12.61 -25.20
CA ASP A 124 -8.99 11.48 -24.31
C ASP A 124 -8.39 11.92 -22.97
N VAL A 125 -7.87 13.15 -22.89
CA VAL A 125 -7.15 13.67 -21.73
C VAL A 125 -7.99 14.73 -21.02
N ARG A 126 -8.09 14.63 -19.69
CA ARG A 126 -8.82 15.61 -18.87
C ARG A 126 -7.89 16.80 -18.56
N PRO A 127 -8.35 18.06 -18.72
CA PRO A 127 -7.59 19.22 -18.29
C PRO A 127 -7.50 19.29 -16.76
N VAL A 128 -6.52 20.05 -16.25
CA VAL A 128 -6.21 20.14 -14.82
C VAL A 128 -7.43 20.42 -13.92
N PRO A 129 -8.35 21.36 -14.23
CA PRO A 129 -9.52 21.60 -13.39
C PRO A 129 -10.43 20.37 -13.26
N VAL A 130 -10.66 19.65 -14.36
CA VAL A 130 -11.48 18.42 -14.36
C VAL A 130 -10.78 17.31 -13.58
N LEU A 131 -9.45 17.23 -13.65
CA LEU A 131 -8.68 16.26 -12.88
C LEU A 131 -8.75 16.55 -11.37
N GLU A 132 -8.73 17.82 -10.96
CA GLU A 132 -8.90 18.21 -9.57
C GLU A 132 -10.31 17.88 -9.05
N ASP A 133 -11.35 18.21 -9.82
CA ASP A 133 -12.73 17.83 -9.49
C ASP A 133 -12.92 16.32 -9.41
N THR A 134 -12.28 15.57 -10.32
CA THR A 134 -12.26 14.11 -10.27
C THR A 134 -11.58 13.62 -8.99
N LEU A 135 -10.45 14.20 -8.61
CA LEU A 135 -9.76 13.85 -7.37
C LEU A 135 -10.62 14.16 -6.14
N ASN A 136 -11.33 15.29 -6.12
CA ASN A 136 -12.28 15.64 -5.06
C ASN A 136 -13.37 14.57 -4.92
N TYR A 137 -13.99 14.18 -6.05
CA TYR A 137 -14.98 13.12 -6.09
C TYR A 137 -14.43 11.81 -5.53
N LEU A 138 -13.24 11.39 -5.97
CA LEU A 138 -12.62 10.14 -5.52
C LEU A 138 -12.31 10.14 -4.03
N LEU A 139 -11.73 11.22 -3.50
CA LEU A 139 -11.37 11.28 -2.07
C LEU A 139 -12.61 11.35 -1.18
N ASN A 140 -13.71 11.95 -1.64
CA ASN A 140 -14.98 11.92 -0.92
C ASN A 140 -15.52 10.49 -0.76
N LEU A 141 -15.33 9.61 -1.76
CA LEU A 141 -15.73 8.20 -1.66
C LEU A 141 -15.04 7.44 -0.52
N MET A 142 -13.84 7.84 -0.11
CA MET A 142 -13.18 7.22 1.05
C MET A 142 -13.93 7.42 2.35
N HIS A 143 -14.56 8.58 2.50
CA HIS A 143 -15.21 8.99 3.74
C HIS A 143 -16.70 8.65 3.75
N SER A 144 -17.34 8.62 2.58
CA SER A 144 -18.79 8.50 2.45
C SER A 144 -19.28 7.11 2.01
N SER A 145 -18.38 6.17 1.69
CA SER A 145 -18.78 4.87 1.17
C SER A 145 -18.99 3.82 2.25
N ASP A 146 -20.13 3.12 2.18
CA ASP A 146 -20.44 1.96 3.03
C ASP A 146 -19.82 0.65 2.52
N ARG A 147 -18.98 0.70 1.47
CA ARG A 147 -18.32 -0.49 0.91
C ARG A 147 -17.11 -0.89 1.75
N PRO A 148 -16.71 -2.18 1.73
CA PRO A 148 -15.44 -2.59 2.33
C PRO A 148 -14.28 -1.74 1.82
N PHE A 149 -13.36 -1.40 2.72
CA PHE A 149 -12.26 -0.49 2.41
C PHE A 149 -11.44 -0.96 1.20
N GLU A 150 -11.25 -2.27 1.05
CA GLU A 150 -10.50 -2.87 -0.05
C GLU A 150 -11.12 -2.54 -1.42
N VAL A 151 -12.46 -2.50 -1.49
CA VAL A 151 -13.19 -2.17 -2.73
C VAL A 151 -13.05 -0.69 -3.05
N VAL A 152 -13.15 0.16 -2.04
CA VAL A 152 -12.96 1.62 -2.17
C VAL A 152 -11.52 1.93 -2.59
N HIS A 153 -10.54 1.32 -1.91
CA HIS A 153 -9.13 1.41 -2.21
C HIS A 153 -8.85 1.04 -3.66
N ASP A 154 -9.27 -0.14 -4.13
CA ASP A 154 -8.96 -0.61 -5.48
C ASP A 154 -9.48 0.35 -6.56
N PHE A 155 -10.66 0.93 -6.34
CA PHE A 155 -11.21 1.92 -7.25
C PHE A 155 -10.37 3.19 -7.28
N ILE A 156 -10.13 3.82 -6.11
CA ILE A 156 -9.40 5.09 -6.04
C ILE A 156 -7.93 4.90 -6.45
N PHE A 157 -7.31 3.78 -6.07
CA PHE A 157 -5.96 3.40 -6.46
C PHE A 157 -5.80 3.35 -7.99
N ASP A 158 -6.75 2.76 -8.71
CA ASP A 158 -6.70 2.76 -10.17
C ASP A 158 -6.93 4.16 -10.75
N ARG A 159 -7.95 4.86 -10.27
CA ARG A 159 -8.35 6.17 -10.85
C ARG A 159 -7.34 7.28 -10.57
N THR A 160 -6.67 7.27 -9.42
CA THR A 160 -5.57 8.21 -9.13
C THR A 160 -4.35 7.98 -10.03
N ARG A 161 -4.06 6.73 -10.44
CA ARG A 161 -3.05 6.44 -11.47
C ARG A 161 -3.44 7.01 -12.83
N SER A 162 -4.72 6.94 -13.19
CA SER A 162 -5.24 7.58 -14.41
C SER A 162 -5.11 9.10 -14.37
N ILE A 163 -5.40 9.73 -13.21
CA ILE A 163 -5.19 11.18 -13.02
C ILE A 163 -3.72 11.55 -13.22
N ARG A 164 -2.80 10.83 -12.56
CA ARG A 164 -1.35 11.05 -12.72
C ARG A 164 -0.87 10.85 -14.16
N GLN A 165 -1.46 9.89 -14.86
CA GLN A 165 -1.17 9.63 -16.27
C GLN A 165 -1.58 10.82 -17.15
N ASP A 166 -2.78 11.38 -16.94
CA ASP A 166 -3.24 12.59 -17.65
C ASP A 166 -2.39 13.82 -17.31
N LEU A 167 -1.99 14.01 -16.05
CA LEU A 167 -1.09 15.09 -15.64
C LEU A 167 0.28 14.98 -16.32
N SER A 168 0.82 13.76 -16.39
CA SER A 168 2.13 13.50 -17.01
C SER A 168 2.10 13.75 -18.52
N MET A 169 1.01 13.36 -19.20
CA MET A 169 0.84 13.59 -20.65
C MET A 169 0.77 15.09 -21.01
N GLN A 170 0.23 15.91 -20.10
CA GLN A 170 0.12 17.36 -20.32
C GLN A 170 1.38 18.14 -19.88
N ASN A 171 2.35 17.47 -19.24
CA ASN A 171 3.61 18.06 -18.77
C ASN A 171 3.42 19.36 -17.95
N VAL A 172 2.38 19.42 -17.10
CA VAL A 172 2.05 20.61 -16.31
C VAL A 172 2.74 20.57 -14.95
N ALA A 173 3.48 21.63 -14.62
CA ALA A 173 4.14 21.82 -13.32
C ALA A 173 3.65 23.11 -12.64
N SER A 174 2.40 23.09 -12.15
CA SER A 174 1.79 24.21 -11.42
C SER A 174 1.59 23.87 -9.94
N TYR A 175 1.39 24.91 -9.11
CA TYR A 175 1.05 24.74 -7.70
C TYR A 175 -0.21 23.88 -7.48
N GLN A 176 -1.21 24.01 -8.36
CA GLN A 176 -2.42 23.18 -8.34
C GLN A 176 -2.08 21.70 -8.54
N VAL A 177 -1.20 21.37 -9.50
CA VAL A 177 -0.75 19.99 -9.74
C VAL A 177 0.02 19.45 -8.53
N ILE A 178 0.90 20.26 -7.92
CA ILE A 178 1.61 19.90 -6.69
C ILE A 178 0.61 19.52 -5.59
N HIS A 179 -0.38 20.38 -5.32
CA HIS A 179 -1.41 20.13 -4.32
C HIS A 179 -2.22 18.85 -4.60
N MET A 180 -2.52 18.55 -5.85
CA MET A 180 -3.18 17.28 -6.22
C MET A 180 -2.29 16.07 -5.89
N TYR A 181 -0.99 16.13 -6.19
CA TYR A 181 -0.04 15.07 -5.84
C TYR A 181 0.11 14.89 -4.34
N GLU A 182 0.15 16.00 -3.57
CA GLU A 182 0.14 15.97 -2.10
C GLU A 182 -1.05 15.16 -1.58
N ARG A 183 -2.26 15.43 -2.09
CA ARG A 183 -3.48 14.73 -1.70
C ARG A 183 -3.48 13.25 -2.11
N MET A 184 -2.99 12.91 -3.29
CA MET A 184 -2.84 11.51 -3.73
C MET A 184 -1.82 10.74 -2.88
N VAL A 185 -0.72 11.39 -2.47
CA VAL A 185 0.24 10.79 -1.53
C VAL A 185 -0.41 10.53 -0.18
N LYS A 186 -1.14 11.51 0.37
CA LYS A 186 -1.88 11.36 1.64
C LYS A 186 -2.87 10.18 1.57
N PHE A 187 -3.62 10.07 0.48
CA PHE A 187 -4.48 8.90 0.20
C PHE A 187 -3.72 7.57 0.30
N HIS A 188 -2.59 7.46 -0.39
CA HIS A 188 -1.81 6.23 -0.40
C HIS A 188 -1.22 5.88 0.98
N ILE A 189 -0.79 6.88 1.77
CA ILE A 189 -0.31 6.68 3.14
C ILE A 189 -1.44 6.17 4.04
N THR A 190 -2.61 6.82 4.00
CA THR A 190 -3.79 6.39 4.77
C THR A 190 -4.24 4.99 4.34
N SER A 191 -4.21 4.71 3.03
CA SER A 191 -4.55 3.39 2.51
C SER A 191 -3.57 2.30 2.94
N TYR A 192 -2.28 2.62 2.98
CA TYR A 192 -1.26 1.71 3.49
C TYR A 192 -1.55 1.29 4.94
N TYR A 193 -1.88 2.27 5.78
CA TYR A 193 -2.27 2.05 7.18
C TYR A 193 -3.49 1.12 7.30
N HIS A 194 -4.58 1.42 6.59
CA HIS A 194 -5.79 0.57 6.64
C HIS A 194 -5.56 -0.84 6.09
N LEU A 195 -4.89 -0.99 4.94
CA LEU A 195 -4.62 -2.31 4.34
C LEU A 195 -3.75 -3.18 5.26
N HIS A 196 -2.74 -2.59 5.91
CA HIS A 196 -1.88 -3.31 6.83
C HIS A 196 -2.65 -3.77 8.08
N ARG A 197 -3.63 -2.99 8.55
CA ARG A 197 -4.49 -3.33 9.69
C ARG A 197 -5.58 -4.36 9.37
N SER A 198 -6.08 -4.34 8.14
CA SER A 198 -7.03 -5.34 7.64
C SER A 198 -6.38 -6.65 7.16
N SER A 199 -5.06 -6.82 7.36
CA SER A 199 -4.29 -7.96 6.84
C SER A 199 -4.62 -9.28 7.53
N GLY A 200 -5.73 -9.91 7.10
CA GLY A 200 -6.11 -11.29 7.44
C GLY A 200 -6.22 -12.22 6.22
N THR A 201 -6.04 -11.70 4.99
CA THR A 201 -6.20 -12.46 3.74
C THR A 201 -5.02 -12.24 2.78
N SER A 202 -4.67 -13.25 1.97
CA SER A 202 -3.57 -13.17 0.99
C SER A 202 -3.70 -11.99 0.00
N ASN A 203 -4.94 -11.58 -0.34
CA ASN A 203 -5.20 -10.48 -1.28
C ASN A 203 -4.72 -9.12 -0.74
N THR A 204 -4.91 -8.86 0.56
CA THR A 204 -4.54 -7.57 1.19
C THR A 204 -3.03 -7.30 1.18
N ALA A 205 -2.20 -8.34 1.28
CA ALA A 205 -0.75 -8.21 1.20
C ALA A 205 -0.29 -7.75 -0.20
N SER A 206 -0.91 -8.28 -1.26
CA SER A 206 -0.63 -7.87 -2.64
C SER A 206 -1.07 -6.42 -2.89
N MET A 207 -2.26 -6.04 -2.44
CA MET A 207 -2.77 -4.67 -2.53
C MET A 207 -1.84 -3.69 -1.80
N CYS A 208 -1.41 -4.04 -0.59
CA CYS A 208 -0.49 -3.25 0.23
C CYS A 208 0.86 -3.03 -0.48
N HIS A 209 1.44 -4.08 -1.06
CA HIS A 209 2.67 -3.99 -1.84
C HIS A 209 2.52 -3.06 -3.06
N LEU A 210 1.46 -3.23 -3.85
CA LEU A 210 1.19 -2.38 -5.00
C LEU A 210 0.93 -0.92 -4.60
N ASN A 211 0.25 -0.71 -3.47
CA ASN A 211 0.01 0.62 -2.90
C ASN A 211 1.31 1.33 -2.57
N VAL A 212 2.25 0.67 -1.87
CA VAL A 212 3.58 1.25 -1.56
C VAL A 212 4.37 1.57 -2.83
N GLU A 213 4.29 0.72 -3.86
CA GLU A 213 4.95 1.00 -5.13
C GLU A 213 4.41 2.27 -5.80
N GLN A 214 3.08 2.44 -5.83
CA GLN A 214 2.47 3.64 -6.42
C GLN A 214 2.68 4.88 -5.56
N LEU A 215 2.68 4.73 -4.23
CA LEU A 215 3.04 5.78 -3.29
C LEU A 215 4.45 6.30 -3.58
N MET A 216 5.43 5.41 -3.68
CA MET A 216 6.82 5.79 -3.99
C MET A 216 6.91 6.50 -5.34
N LYS A 217 6.20 6.02 -6.37
CA LYS A 217 6.14 6.67 -7.69
C LYS A 217 5.49 8.06 -7.60
N ALA A 218 4.38 8.21 -6.88
CA ALA A 218 3.68 9.48 -6.73
C ALA A 218 4.56 10.50 -6.00
N LEU A 219 5.21 10.07 -4.93
CA LEU A 219 6.06 10.89 -4.10
C LEU A 219 7.34 11.30 -4.82
N THR A 220 7.92 10.41 -5.63
CA THR A 220 9.05 10.75 -6.51
C THR A 220 8.66 11.83 -7.51
N THR A 221 7.50 11.71 -8.16
CA THR A 221 7.00 12.77 -9.06
C THR A 221 6.78 14.07 -8.31
N LEU A 222 6.19 14.03 -7.12
CA LEU A 222 5.99 15.22 -6.28
C LEU A 222 7.31 15.89 -5.91
N CYS A 223 8.35 15.13 -5.58
CA CYS A 223 9.67 15.69 -5.30
C CYS A 223 10.25 16.42 -6.51
N ASN A 224 10.12 15.85 -7.71
CA ASN A 224 10.55 16.49 -8.96
C ASN A 224 9.72 17.75 -9.26
N LEU A 225 8.42 17.74 -8.98
CA LEU A 225 7.56 18.91 -9.15
C LEU A 225 7.97 20.04 -8.21
N TYR A 226 8.32 19.75 -6.95
CA TYR A 226 8.87 20.76 -6.04
C TYR A 226 10.19 21.34 -6.54
N GLU A 227 11.10 20.49 -7.04
CA GLU A 227 12.36 20.94 -7.63
C GLU A 227 12.13 21.87 -8.83
N ALA A 228 11.23 21.47 -9.76
CA ALA A 228 10.88 22.27 -10.93
C ALA A 228 10.17 23.59 -10.56
N HIS A 229 9.23 23.55 -9.62
CA HIS A 229 8.53 24.75 -9.15
C HIS A 229 9.49 25.74 -8.50
N ARG A 230 10.44 25.25 -7.69
CA ARG A 230 11.45 26.09 -7.04
C ARG A 230 12.45 26.71 -8.01
N ALA A 231 12.67 26.10 -9.17
CA ALA A 231 13.52 26.70 -10.21
C ALA A 231 12.90 27.96 -10.82
N ALA A 232 11.57 28.08 -10.80
CA ALA A 232 10.83 29.20 -11.38
C ALA A 232 10.15 30.12 -10.34
N HIS A 233 9.91 29.64 -9.13
CA HIS A 233 9.12 30.30 -8.08
C HIS A 233 9.74 30.07 -6.68
N SER A 234 9.01 30.45 -5.63
CA SER A 234 9.40 30.21 -4.24
C SER A 234 9.20 28.74 -3.81
N MET A 235 9.75 28.41 -2.64
CA MET A 235 9.55 27.11 -1.99
C MET A 235 8.08 26.89 -1.61
N CYS A 236 7.61 25.66 -1.74
CA CYS A 236 6.27 25.28 -1.26
C CYS A 236 6.31 25.00 0.25
N GLN A 237 5.23 25.34 0.95
CA GLN A 237 5.16 25.22 2.42
C GLN A 237 5.30 23.77 2.90
N ASN A 238 4.74 22.82 2.17
CA ASN A 238 4.64 21.42 2.59
C ASN A 238 5.83 20.55 2.18
N GLU A 239 6.85 21.09 1.48
CA GLU A 239 7.97 20.31 0.95
C GLU A 239 8.64 19.42 2.00
N ALA A 240 8.84 19.96 3.20
CA ALA A 240 9.45 19.27 4.32
C ALA A 240 8.65 18.04 4.78
N GLU A 241 7.33 18.15 4.89
CA GLU A 241 6.43 17.06 5.27
C GLU A 241 6.57 15.90 4.28
N PHE A 242 6.46 16.19 2.98
CA PHE A 242 6.49 15.16 1.94
C PHE A 242 7.89 14.55 1.73
N TYR A 243 8.95 15.34 1.88
CA TYR A 243 10.32 14.81 1.88
C TYR A 243 10.57 13.87 3.07
N SER A 244 9.95 14.13 4.23
CA SER A 244 10.01 13.21 5.36
C SER A 244 9.37 11.85 5.02
N PHE A 245 8.21 11.82 4.35
CA PHE A 245 7.58 10.58 3.90
C PHE A 245 8.47 9.81 2.93
N PHE A 246 9.15 10.51 2.02
CA PHE A 246 10.05 9.89 1.05
C PHE A 246 11.17 9.15 1.76
N LEU A 247 11.74 9.77 2.79
CA LEU A 247 12.78 9.16 3.62
C LEU A 247 12.28 7.96 4.43
N LEU A 248 11.09 8.05 5.01
CA LEU A 248 10.52 6.95 5.80
C LEU A 248 10.21 5.71 4.94
N LEU A 249 9.84 5.89 3.67
CA LEU A 249 9.70 4.77 2.73
C LEU A 249 11.03 4.04 2.42
N HIS A 250 12.18 4.60 2.82
CA HIS A 250 13.49 3.96 2.73
C HIS A 250 13.92 3.21 3.99
N LEU A 251 13.05 3.09 4.98
CA LEU A 251 13.24 2.13 6.09
C LEU A 251 13.24 0.69 5.56
N GLY A 252 12.47 0.41 4.50
CA GLY A 252 12.43 -0.89 3.83
C GLY A 252 13.68 -1.19 2.99
N SER A 253 14.21 -2.41 3.11
CA SER A 253 15.44 -2.87 2.44
C SER A 253 15.33 -3.08 0.91
N ARG A 254 14.27 -2.59 0.23
CA ARG A 254 13.95 -2.95 -1.16
C ARG A 254 13.84 -1.78 -2.15
N ASN A 255 14.46 -0.64 -1.85
CA ASN A 255 14.40 0.49 -2.78
C ASN A 255 15.51 0.36 -3.83
N GLN A 256 15.12 0.00 -5.06
CA GLN A 256 15.98 -0.06 -6.25
C GLN A 256 16.22 1.33 -6.90
N GLY A 257 15.97 2.40 -6.15
CA GLY A 257 16.08 3.78 -6.62
C GLY A 257 17.48 4.37 -6.50
N GLU A 258 17.58 5.67 -6.80
CA GLU A 258 18.79 6.44 -6.56
C GLU A 258 19.18 6.38 -5.06
N PRO A 259 20.48 6.22 -4.74
CA PRO A 259 20.94 6.30 -3.36
C PRO A 259 20.51 7.61 -2.68
N LEU A 260 19.98 7.51 -1.47
CA LEU A 260 19.55 8.69 -0.68
C LEU A 260 20.66 9.75 -0.55
N SER A 261 21.93 9.35 -0.55
CA SER A 261 23.07 10.27 -0.49
C SER A 261 23.12 11.23 -1.68
N LEU A 262 22.74 10.79 -2.88
CA LEU A 262 22.68 11.62 -4.08
C LEU A 262 21.41 12.48 -4.08
N TRP A 263 20.26 11.88 -3.76
CA TRP A 263 18.99 12.61 -3.62
C TRP A 263 19.11 13.78 -2.63
N PHE A 264 19.75 13.56 -1.47
CA PHE A 264 19.97 14.60 -0.45
C PHE A 264 20.77 15.81 -0.93
N ARG A 265 21.59 15.68 -1.99
CA ARG A 265 22.36 16.81 -2.54
C ARG A 265 21.46 17.83 -3.24
N ARG A 266 20.31 17.39 -3.78
CA ARG A 266 19.33 18.25 -4.46
C ARG A 266 18.35 18.92 -3.48
N VAL A 267 18.24 18.39 -2.26
CA VAL A 267 17.36 18.95 -1.23
C VAL A 267 17.93 20.27 -0.66
N PRO A 268 17.15 21.37 -0.70
CA PRO A 268 17.58 22.66 -0.14
C PRO A 268 17.96 22.59 1.33
N SER A 269 18.91 23.43 1.76
CA SER A 269 19.37 23.44 3.15
C SER A 269 18.26 23.77 4.15
N ALA A 270 17.30 24.62 3.78
CA ALA A 270 16.15 24.95 4.63
C ALA A 270 15.30 23.71 4.92
N VAL A 271 14.98 22.93 3.88
CA VAL A 271 14.21 21.68 4.03
C VAL A 271 15.02 20.60 4.74
N ARG A 272 16.33 20.49 4.48
CA ARG A 272 17.19 19.53 5.21
C ARG A 272 17.25 19.78 6.72
N LYS A 273 17.06 21.03 7.14
CA LYS A 273 17.10 21.46 8.55
C LYS A 273 15.70 21.51 9.18
N SER A 274 14.64 21.21 8.42
CA SER A 274 13.29 21.19 8.97
C SER A 274 13.14 20.07 10.01
N ALA A 275 12.17 20.21 10.91
CA ALA A 275 11.93 19.23 11.96
C ALA A 275 11.53 17.87 11.35
N GLU A 276 10.67 17.88 10.34
CA GLU A 276 10.12 16.69 9.67
C GLU A 276 11.23 15.86 9.00
N VAL A 277 12.15 16.51 8.29
CA VAL A 277 13.24 15.84 7.59
C VAL A 277 14.31 15.38 8.59
N CYS A 278 14.61 16.18 9.61
CA CYS A 278 15.53 15.79 10.69
C CYS A 278 15.01 14.55 11.44
N PHE A 279 13.71 14.53 11.77
CA PHE A 279 13.02 13.40 12.39
C PHE A 279 13.17 12.13 11.54
N ALA A 280 12.77 12.18 10.26
CA ALA A 280 12.84 11.02 9.38
C ALA A 280 14.27 10.50 9.17
N ARG A 281 15.26 11.40 9.09
CA ARG A 281 16.69 11.04 9.04
C ARG A 281 17.16 10.38 10.34
N GLY A 282 16.73 10.89 11.48
CA GLY A 282 17.01 10.32 12.80
C GLY A 282 16.50 8.88 12.89
N LEU A 283 15.23 8.67 12.56
CA LEU A 283 14.62 7.34 12.55
C LEU A 283 15.32 6.37 11.58
N LEU A 284 15.65 6.82 10.36
CA LEU A 284 16.39 5.99 9.41
C LEU A 284 17.76 5.56 9.96
N ARG A 285 18.44 6.46 10.70
CA ARG A 285 19.70 6.14 11.36
C ARG A 285 19.50 5.15 12.50
N TYR A 286 18.52 5.38 13.39
CA TYR A 286 18.24 4.48 14.51
C TYR A 286 17.88 3.07 14.03
N TYR A 287 17.02 2.96 13.02
CA TYR A 287 16.64 1.68 12.44
C TYR A 287 17.84 0.93 11.83
N ARG A 288 18.69 1.62 11.05
CA ARG A 288 19.88 1.01 10.43
C ARG A 288 20.97 0.61 11.43
N LEU A 289 21.11 1.35 12.53
CA LEU A 289 22.06 1.04 13.59
C LEU A 289 21.52 0.00 14.59
N GLY A 290 20.25 -0.42 14.46
CA GLY A 290 19.61 -1.34 15.40
C GLY A 290 19.25 -0.70 16.74
N ASP A 291 19.23 0.63 16.86
CA ASP A 291 18.79 1.35 18.06
C ASP A 291 17.25 1.45 18.08
N TYR A 292 16.61 0.28 18.24
CA TYR A 292 15.15 0.17 18.17
C TYR A 292 14.44 0.88 19.33
N LYS A 293 15.11 1.04 20.48
CA LYS A 293 14.60 1.82 21.60
C LYS A 293 14.37 3.27 21.19
N ARG A 294 15.41 3.92 20.68
CA ARG A 294 15.28 5.32 20.24
C ARG A 294 14.36 5.44 19.04
N PHE A 295 14.36 4.46 18.14
CA PHE A 295 13.43 4.43 17.01
C PHE A 295 11.96 4.47 17.47
N ILE A 296 11.56 3.60 18.40
CA ILE A 296 10.18 3.58 18.93
C ILE A 296 9.90 4.86 19.71
N TYR A 297 10.73 5.19 20.72
CA TYR A 297 10.50 6.36 21.57
C TYR A 297 10.38 7.67 20.78
N THR A 298 11.29 7.91 19.83
CA THR A 298 11.24 9.11 18.98
C THR A 298 9.96 9.12 18.13
N THR A 299 9.52 7.95 17.65
CA THR A 299 8.25 7.85 16.90
C THR A 299 7.06 8.24 17.77
N GLU A 300 6.99 7.79 19.03
CA GLU A 300 5.87 8.11 19.93
C GLU A 300 5.81 9.59 20.31
N GLU A 301 6.98 10.21 20.50
CA GLU A 301 7.13 11.60 20.94
C GLU A 301 6.97 12.62 19.81
N GLU A 302 7.46 12.33 18.60
CA GLU A 302 7.62 13.35 17.55
C GLU A 302 6.81 13.10 16.27
N ALA A 303 6.39 11.86 15.99
CA ALA A 303 5.78 11.54 14.70
C ALA A 303 4.47 12.28 14.47
N SER A 304 4.29 12.82 13.26
CA SER A 304 2.95 13.15 12.78
C SER A 304 2.15 11.87 12.48
N PHE A 305 0.82 11.98 12.44
CA PHE A 305 -0.04 10.83 12.13
C PHE A 305 0.37 10.12 10.83
N LEU A 306 0.58 10.87 9.74
CA LEU A 306 0.97 10.29 8.45
C LEU A 306 2.38 9.68 8.47
N GLN A 307 3.32 10.26 9.23
CA GLN A 307 4.63 9.63 9.44
C GLN A 307 4.47 8.32 10.20
N TYR A 308 3.66 8.29 11.26
CA TYR A 308 3.36 7.10 12.02
C TYR A 308 2.74 5.99 11.16
N CYS A 309 1.78 6.32 10.29
CA CYS A 309 1.20 5.37 9.33
C CYS A 309 2.25 4.63 8.48
N LEU A 310 3.36 5.29 8.14
CA LEU A 310 4.47 4.69 7.40
C LEU A 310 5.39 3.85 8.28
N ILE A 311 5.54 4.23 9.56
CA ILE A 311 6.48 3.62 10.51
C ILE A 311 5.89 2.39 11.21
N GLU A 312 4.59 2.41 11.52
CA GLU A 312 3.89 1.37 12.29
C GLU A 312 4.18 -0.06 11.80
N PRO A 313 4.19 -0.37 10.48
CA PRO A 313 4.51 -1.71 10.00
C PRO A 313 5.91 -2.21 10.39
N TYR A 314 6.90 -1.31 10.44
CA TYR A 314 8.26 -1.64 10.86
C TYR A 314 8.32 -1.90 12.36
N ILE A 315 7.59 -1.13 13.16
CA ILE A 315 7.48 -1.36 14.60
C ILE A 315 6.83 -2.73 14.87
N ASN A 316 5.73 -3.03 14.17
CA ASN A 316 5.08 -4.34 14.24
C ASN A 316 6.02 -5.48 13.84
N GLU A 317 6.85 -5.29 12.82
CA GLU A 317 7.85 -6.30 12.43
C GLU A 317 8.90 -6.52 13.52
N LEU A 318 9.40 -5.44 14.14
CA LEU A 318 10.33 -5.55 15.27
C LEU A 318 9.69 -6.34 16.43
N TRP A 319 8.44 -6.08 16.74
CA TRP A 319 7.73 -6.84 17.78
C TRP A 319 7.51 -8.31 17.41
N ARG A 320 7.21 -8.63 16.15
CA ARG A 320 7.13 -10.03 15.69
C ARG A 320 8.47 -10.75 15.83
N ILE A 321 9.57 -10.13 15.43
CA ILE A 321 10.91 -10.70 15.54
C ILE A 321 11.27 -10.94 17.02
N GLN A 322 10.96 -9.98 17.90
CA GLN A 322 11.16 -10.11 19.34
C GLN A 322 10.34 -11.26 19.92
N ALA A 323 9.05 -11.34 19.60
CA ALA A 323 8.16 -12.41 20.04
C ALA A 323 8.63 -13.79 19.56
N ALA A 324 9.06 -13.91 18.30
CA ALA A 324 9.59 -15.14 17.74
C ALA A 324 10.90 -15.57 18.44
N THR A 325 11.79 -14.63 18.76
CA THR A 325 13.06 -14.88 19.47
C THR A 325 12.80 -15.41 20.89
N ILE A 326 11.81 -14.84 21.57
CA ILE A 326 11.35 -15.29 22.89
C ILE A 326 10.76 -16.71 22.81
N SER A 327 9.91 -16.98 21.80
CA SER A 327 9.24 -18.28 21.61
C SER A 327 10.18 -19.41 21.18
N THR A 328 11.19 -19.13 20.36
CA THR A 328 12.18 -20.14 19.91
C THR A 328 13.23 -20.50 20.95
N GLY A 329 13.21 -19.87 22.13
CA GLY A 329 14.02 -20.30 23.25
C GLY A 329 15.53 -20.12 23.05
N VAL A 330 15.96 -19.22 22.16
CA VAL A 330 17.38 -18.85 22.03
C VAL A 330 17.94 -18.32 23.37
N LEU A 331 17.07 -17.82 24.25
CA LEU A 331 17.39 -17.44 25.63
C LEU A 331 17.31 -18.58 26.65
N ILE A 332 16.65 -19.69 26.33
CA ILE A 332 16.46 -20.84 27.24
C ILE A 332 17.76 -21.63 27.43
N GLN A 333 18.70 -21.56 26.49
CA GLN A 333 19.97 -22.28 26.58
C GLN A 333 21.15 -21.48 27.15
N ALA A 334 21.02 -20.16 27.29
CA ALA A 334 22.14 -19.28 27.65
C ALA A 334 22.28 -18.98 29.15
N SER A 335 21.23 -19.19 29.95
CA SER A 335 21.29 -18.93 31.39
C SER A 335 20.40 -19.91 32.16
N ASN A 336 21.02 -20.82 32.91
CA ASN A 336 20.36 -21.62 33.95
C ASN A 336 19.95 -20.78 35.18
N ASP A 337 19.81 -19.46 35.02
CA ASP A 337 19.65 -18.50 36.10
C ASP A 337 18.43 -17.62 35.82
N GLU A 338 17.38 -17.79 36.64
CA GLU A 338 16.03 -17.24 36.44
C GLU A 338 16.02 -15.70 36.34
N GLY A 339 16.99 -15.01 36.94
CA GLY A 339 17.13 -13.55 36.89
C GLY A 339 17.69 -12.99 35.57
N SER A 340 18.44 -13.79 34.81
CA SER A 340 19.03 -13.35 33.54
C SER A 340 18.01 -13.26 32.40
N TYR A 341 16.92 -14.03 32.48
CA TYR A 341 15.85 -14.06 31.48
C TYR A 341 15.07 -12.74 31.44
N ILE A 342 14.61 -12.25 32.59
CA ILE A 342 13.92 -10.96 32.71
C ILE A 342 14.82 -9.83 32.20
N PHE A 343 16.12 -9.87 32.50
CA PHE A 343 17.05 -8.83 32.06
C PHE A 343 17.20 -8.80 30.53
N VAL A 344 17.36 -9.96 29.88
CA VAL A 344 17.51 -10.02 28.42
C VAL A 344 16.19 -9.71 27.70
N VAL A 345 15.07 -10.19 28.23
CA VAL A 345 13.73 -9.83 27.73
C VAL A 345 13.45 -8.34 27.93
N LYS A 346 13.84 -7.73 29.05
CA LYS A 346 13.72 -6.29 29.34
C LYS A 346 14.67 -5.43 28.49
N LEU A 347 15.82 -5.96 28.10
CA LEU A 347 16.73 -5.37 27.11
C LEU A 347 16.20 -5.46 25.68
N LEU A 348 15.37 -6.45 25.36
CA LEU A 348 14.76 -6.62 24.03
C LEU A 348 13.41 -5.90 23.91
N LEU A 349 12.64 -5.79 24.99
CA LEU A 349 11.27 -5.28 25.05
C LEU A 349 11.19 -3.87 25.65
N ILE A 350 12.09 -2.97 25.24
CA ILE A 350 12.34 -1.69 25.93
C ILE A 350 11.13 -0.73 25.97
N SER A 351 9.99 -1.09 25.36
CA SER A 351 8.77 -0.28 25.28
C SER A 351 7.53 -0.91 25.93
N PHE A 352 7.61 -2.11 26.49
CA PHE A 352 6.44 -2.79 27.08
C PHE A 352 6.43 -2.66 28.61
N SER A 353 5.26 -2.38 29.16
CA SER A 353 5.00 -2.56 30.60
C SER A 353 5.05 -4.05 30.97
N GLU A 354 5.28 -4.37 32.24
CA GLU A 354 5.33 -5.77 32.70
C GLU A 354 4.09 -6.58 32.28
N SER A 355 2.90 -5.97 32.34
CA SER A 355 1.63 -6.62 31.95
C SER A 355 1.53 -6.95 30.46
N GLU A 356 2.19 -6.17 29.60
CA GLU A 356 2.16 -6.36 28.15
C GLU A 356 3.19 -7.39 27.70
N VAL A 357 4.35 -7.40 28.36
CA VAL A 357 5.33 -8.48 28.23
C VAL A 357 4.69 -9.80 28.65
N GLU A 358 3.98 -9.83 29.78
CA GLU A 358 3.26 -11.02 30.25
C GLU A 358 2.20 -11.46 29.22
N SER A 359 1.40 -10.52 28.70
CA SER A 359 0.39 -10.78 27.67
C SER A 359 0.98 -11.30 26.35
N LEU A 360 2.17 -10.82 25.96
CA LEU A 360 2.91 -11.28 24.78
C LEU A 360 3.48 -12.68 25.00
N CYS A 361 4.08 -12.93 26.16
CA CYS A 361 4.61 -14.24 26.54
C CYS A 361 3.50 -15.31 26.55
N ILE A 362 2.35 -15.02 27.17
CA ILE A 362 1.18 -15.91 27.17
C ILE A 362 0.67 -16.14 25.73
N ALA A 363 0.60 -15.10 24.90
CA ALA A 363 0.20 -15.23 23.49
C ALA A 363 1.19 -16.08 22.67
N CYS A 364 2.45 -16.12 23.06
CA CYS A 364 3.49 -16.98 22.47
C CYS A 364 3.50 -18.42 23.05
N GLY A 365 2.59 -18.75 23.96
CA GLY A 365 2.51 -20.07 24.61
C GLY A 365 3.52 -20.30 25.74
N LEU A 366 4.03 -19.23 26.37
CA LEU A 366 4.90 -19.31 27.54
C LEU A 366 4.09 -19.27 28.84
N GLU A 367 4.41 -20.17 29.78
CA GLU A 367 3.83 -20.17 31.13
C GLU A 367 4.61 -19.25 32.07
N ILE A 368 3.89 -18.35 32.75
CA ILE A 368 4.43 -17.39 33.71
C ILE A 368 4.01 -17.86 35.11
N SER A 369 4.97 -18.25 35.96
CA SER A 369 4.68 -18.60 37.36
C SER A 369 5.01 -17.43 38.28
N GLY A 370 4.01 -16.96 39.02
CA GLY A 370 4.21 -16.02 40.11
C GLY A 370 4.35 -16.76 41.43
N ASP A 371 5.57 -16.92 41.93
CA ASP A 371 5.79 -17.19 43.35
C ASP A 371 6.21 -15.88 44.03
N GLU A 372 5.74 -15.68 45.27
CA GLU A 372 5.89 -14.45 46.08
C GLU A 372 7.35 -14.07 46.44
N ALA A 373 8.35 -14.64 45.78
CA ALA A 373 9.76 -14.29 45.93
C ALA A 373 10.51 -14.03 44.59
N GLY A 374 9.80 -13.98 43.45
CA GLY A 374 10.40 -13.66 42.16
C GLY A 374 9.60 -14.25 41.01
N LYS A 375 9.14 -13.40 40.08
CA LYS A 375 8.46 -13.85 38.86
C LYS A 375 9.43 -14.67 38.02
N GLY A 376 9.23 -15.99 37.93
CA GLY A 376 10.04 -16.90 37.10
C GLY A 376 9.21 -17.46 35.94
N LEU A 377 9.79 -17.52 34.73
CA LEU A 377 9.21 -18.24 33.59
C LEU A 377 9.82 -19.65 33.50
N LYS A 378 8.98 -20.68 33.37
CA LYS A 378 9.44 -22.06 33.18
C LYS A 378 9.26 -22.49 31.73
N SER A 379 10.32 -23.08 31.16
CA SER A 379 10.23 -23.81 29.89
C SER A 379 9.63 -25.18 30.16
N THR A 380 8.48 -25.48 29.56
CA THR A 380 7.93 -26.84 29.57
C THR A 380 8.89 -27.76 28.82
N LYS A 381 9.33 -28.84 29.49
CA LYS A 381 10.19 -29.88 28.90
C LYS A 381 9.61 -30.36 27.57
N GLN A 382 10.41 -30.29 26.50
CA GLN A 382 10.25 -30.99 25.22
C GLN A 382 8.83 -31.50 24.93
N SER A 383 7.85 -30.60 24.83
CA SER A 383 6.66 -30.89 24.05
C SER A 383 6.92 -30.29 22.69
N VAL A 384 6.95 -31.15 21.67
CA VAL A 384 6.89 -30.76 20.26
C VAL A 384 5.85 -29.65 20.13
N ILE A 385 6.30 -28.41 20.00
CA ILE A 385 5.41 -27.28 19.73
C ILE A 385 4.93 -27.53 18.32
N SER A 386 3.74 -28.12 18.20
CA SER A 386 3.06 -28.18 16.93
C SER A 386 2.92 -26.75 16.45
N THR A 387 3.59 -26.42 15.35
CA THR A 387 3.40 -25.20 14.58
C THR A 387 1.97 -25.21 14.04
N GLN A 388 0.99 -24.94 14.89
CA GLN A 388 -0.29 -24.44 14.43
C GLN A 388 -0.08 -22.95 14.20
N SER A 389 0.02 -22.60 12.93
CA SER A 389 0.04 -21.23 12.42
C SER A 389 -1.28 -20.52 12.71
N ARG A 390 -1.64 -20.33 13.97
CA ARG A 390 -2.59 -19.28 14.35
C ARG A 390 -1.79 -17.98 14.32
N GLY A 391 -1.99 -17.23 13.24
CA GLY A 391 -1.25 -16.00 12.98
C GLY A 391 -1.18 -15.11 14.22
N PHE A 392 0.01 -14.57 14.48
CA PHE A 392 0.20 -13.49 15.43
C PHE A 392 -0.63 -12.28 14.95
N GLN A 393 -1.86 -12.21 15.43
CA GLN A 393 -2.87 -11.21 15.05
C GLN A 393 -3.03 -10.14 16.14
N LYS A 394 -2.03 -9.95 17.01
CA LYS A 394 -2.03 -8.87 17.98
C LYS A 394 -1.24 -7.69 17.45
N PHE A 395 -1.98 -6.67 17.02
CA PHE A 395 -1.50 -5.30 16.96
C PHE A 395 -1.12 -4.86 18.37
N TYR A 396 0.08 -4.33 18.56
CA TYR A 396 0.42 -3.55 19.74
C TYR A 396 0.31 -2.09 19.31
N PRO A 397 -0.88 -1.47 19.32
CA PRO A 397 -0.96 -0.06 18.98
C PRO A 397 -0.05 0.73 19.92
N ILE A 398 0.72 1.67 19.36
CA ILE A 398 1.41 2.66 20.19
C ILE A 398 0.32 3.41 20.95
N ARG A 399 0.36 3.36 22.28
CA ARG A 399 -0.65 3.97 23.18
C ARG A 399 -0.54 5.49 23.28
N SER A 400 -0.06 6.15 22.23
CA SER A 400 0.06 7.61 22.22
C SER A 400 -1.26 8.21 21.76
N GLU A 401 -2.01 8.80 22.71
CA GLU A 401 -3.25 9.55 22.44
C GLU A 401 -3.07 10.69 21.41
N ARG A 402 -1.82 11.06 21.11
CA ARG A 402 -1.47 12.05 20.08
C ARG A 402 -1.71 11.54 18.66
N ILE A 403 -1.66 10.24 18.43
CA ILE A 403 -1.68 9.63 17.10
C ILE A 403 -3.13 9.41 16.61
N GLU A 404 -4.12 9.42 17.49
CA GLU A 404 -5.55 9.25 17.12
C GLU A 404 -6.32 10.58 16.96
N ARG A 405 -5.65 11.74 16.99
CA ARG A 405 -6.28 13.06 16.82
C ARG A 405 -6.00 13.72 15.48
#